data_AF-A0A087SQ11-F1
#
_entry.id   AF-A0A087SQ11-F1
#
_cell.length_a   1.000
_cell.length_b   1.000
_cell.length_c   1.000
_cell.angle_alpha   90.00
_cell.angle_beta   90.00
_cell.angle_gamma   90.00
#
_symmetry.space_group_name_H-M   'P 1'
#
loop_
_entity.id
_entity.type
_entity.pdbx_description
1 polymer ?
#
loop_
_entity_poly.entity_id
_entity_poly.type
_entity_poly.pdbx_seq_one_letter_code
_entity_poly.pdbx_strand_id
1 'polypeptide(L)' 'MAVADDSPSDVARCVPRHLQQHGSVHITALGTALSSLVTLSEVLKNSKLVDEVKLTTCLEHFKDEFRYG' A
#
# COMPACT_ATOMS: atom_id res chain seq x y z
N MET A 1 -9.33 -2.02 7.97
CA MET A 1 -8.17 -1.31 7.40
C MET A 1 -6.94 -2.11 7.77
N ALA A 2 -6.33 -2.80 6.80
CA ALA A 2 -5.14 -3.60 7.07
C ALA A 2 -3.93 -2.67 7.05
N VAL A 3 -3.44 -2.30 8.23
CA VAL A 3 -2.12 -1.68 8.37
C VAL A 3 -1.11 -2.82 8.28
N ALA A 4 -0.52 -3.00 7.10
CA ALA A 4 0.69 -3.77 7.01
C ALA A 4 1.77 -3.03 7.81
N ASP A 5 2.52 -3.77 8.63
CA ASP A 5 3.75 -3.27 9.24
C ASP A 5 4.62 -2.64 8.14
N ASP A 6 5.39 -1.59 8.45
CA ASP A 6 6.15 -0.72 7.51
C ASP A 6 7.21 -1.49 6.65
N SER A 7 7.22 -2.82 6.75
CA SER A 7 8.05 -3.72 5.97
C SER A 7 7.41 -4.01 4.59
N PRO A 8 8.09 -3.68 3.47
CA PRO A 8 7.55 -3.84 2.11
C PRO A 8 7.19 -5.30 1.76
N SER A 9 7.79 -6.27 2.44
CA SER A 9 7.51 -7.70 2.30
C SER A 9 6.10 -8.09 2.79
N ASP A 10 5.58 -7.44 3.82
CA ASP A 10 4.27 -7.79 4.39
C ASP A 10 3.11 -7.28 3.54
N VAL A 11 3.29 -6.11 2.91
CA VAL A 11 2.32 -5.54 1.97
C VAL A 11 2.12 -6.49 0.78
N ALA A 12 3.21 -6.95 0.16
CA ALA A 12 3.17 -7.86 -0.98
C ALA A 12 2.49 -9.19 -0.67
N ARG A 13 2.64 -9.69 0.57
CA ARG A 13 2.06 -10.97 1.00
C ARG A 13 0.59 -10.85 1.41
N CYS A 14 0.17 -9.72 1.97
CA CYS A 14 -1.17 -9.55 2.51
C CYS A 14 -2.19 -9.09 1.48
N VAL A 15 -1.77 -8.32 0.48
CA VAL A 15 -2.65 -7.71 -0.51
C VAL A 15 -3.40 -8.75 -1.36
N PRO A 16 -2.75 -9.76 -1.99
CA PRO A 16 -3.47 -10.76 -2.76
C PRO A 16 -4.46 -11.57 -1.91
N ARG A 17 -4.09 -11.87 -0.66
CA ARG A 17 -4.95 -12.60 0.28
C ARG A 17 -6.20 -11.79 0.64
N HIS A 18 -6.03 -10.49 0.94
CA HIS A 18 -7.16 -9.61 1.27
C HIS A 18 -8.08 -9.40 0.07
N LEU A 19 -7.52 -9.25 -1.14
CA LEU A 19 -8.31 -9.20 -2.37
C LEU A 19 -9.16 -10.46 -2.55
N GLN A 20 -8.60 -11.64 -2.31
CA GLN A 20 -9.35 -12.89 -2.41
C GLN A 20 -10.45 -13.02 -1.35
N GLN A 21 -10.21 -12.55 -0.12
CA GLN A 21 -11.15 -12.67 1.00
C GLN A 21 -12.27 -11.62 0.99
N HIS A 22 -11.96 -10.39 0.54
CA HIS A 22 -12.87 -9.24 0.65
C HIS A 22 -13.28 -8.64 -0.71
N GLY A 23 -12.68 -9.10 -1.82
CA GLY A 23 -12.95 -8.60 -3.17
C GLY A 23 -12.35 -7.23 -3.49
N SER A 24 -11.92 -6.47 -2.48
CA SER A 24 -11.25 -5.18 -2.66
C SER A 24 -10.23 -4.93 -1.53
N VAL A 25 -9.26 -4.07 -1.80
CA VAL A 25 -8.25 -3.66 -0.84
C VAL A 25 -7.98 -2.16 -0.99
N HIS A 26 -7.82 -1.48 0.14
CA HIS A 26 -7.36 -0.10 0.19
C HIS A 26 -5.99 -0.08 0.87
N ILE A 27 -5.01 0.53 0.23
CA ILE A 27 -3.63 0.57 0.69
C ILE A 27 -3.16 2.02 0.66
N THR A 28 -2.56 2.46 1.75
CA THR A 28 -1.95 3.79 1.91
C THR A 28 -0.46 3.64 2.13
N ALA A 29 0.34 4.53 1.56
CA ALA A 29 1.78 4.56 1.77
C ALA A 29 2.28 6.01 1.82
N LEU A 30 3.38 6.23 2.54
CA LEU A 30 4.02 7.53 2.69
C LEU A 30 5.49 7.43 2.27
N GLY A 31 6.05 8.52 1.77
CA GLY A 31 7.48 8.59 1.42
C GLY A 31 7.91 7.51 0.41
N THR A 32 8.98 6.79 0.72
CA THR A 32 9.59 5.78 -0.16
C THR A 32 8.71 4.56 -0.40
N ALA A 33 7.82 4.22 0.55
CA ALA A 33 6.90 3.09 0.42
C ALA A 33 5.88 3.28 -0.72
N LEU A 34 5.65 4.52 -1.19
CA LEU A 34 4.83 4.80 -2.38
C LEU A 34 5.33 4.08 -3.63
N SER A 35 6.66 3.95 -3.80
CA SER A 35 7.22 3.23 -4.95
C SER A 35 6.78 1.76 -4.98
N SER A 36 6.83 1.09 -3.82
CA SER A 36 6.41 -0.30 -3.67
C SER A 36 4.91 -0.47 -3.90
N LEU A 37 4.11 0.51 -3.46
CA LEU A 37 2.66 0.54 -3.72
C LEU A 37 2.33 0.63 -5.21
N VAL A 38 3.03 1.50 -5.94
CA VAL A 38 2.86 1.65 -7.39
C VAL A 38 3.24 0.36 -8.11
N THR A 39 4.39 -0.23 -7.78
CA THR A 39 4.82 -1.51 -8.35
C THR A 39 3.82 -2.63 -8.06
N LEU A 40 3.30 -2.73 -6.83
CA LEU A 40 2.27 -3.73 -6.50
C LEU A 40 1.01 -3.53 -7.34
N SER A 41 0.56 -2.29 -7.52
CA SER A 41 -0.61 -1.97 -8.35
C SER A 41 -0.42 -2.41 -9.81
N GLU A 42 0.77 -2.19 -10.37
CA GLU A 42 1.12 -2.66 -11.72
C GLU A 42 1.14 -4.18 -11.82
N VAL A 43 1.78 -4.86 -10.86
CA VAL A 43 1.84 -6.33 -10.83
C VAL A 43 0.43 -6.95 -10.76
N LEU A 44 -0.45 -6.39 -9.93
CA LEU A 44 -1.83 -6.88 -9.77
C LEU A 44 -2.66 -6.68 -11.04
N LYS A 45 -2.57 -5.52 -11.68
CA LYS A 45 -3.24 -5.25 -12.97
C LYS A 45 -2.71 -6.16 -14.08
N ASN A 46 -1.40 -6.29 -14.21
CA ASN A 46 -0.77 -7.12 -15.22
C ASN A 46 -1.12 -8.61 -15.05
N SER A 47 -1.31 -9.05 -13.80
CA SER A 47 -1.74 -10.40 -13.46
C SER A 47 -3.24 -10.63 -13.60
N LYS A 48 -4.03 -9.62 -13.99
CA LYS A 48 -5.50 -9.66 -14.07
C LYS A 48 -6.17 -10.10 -12.76
N LEU A 49 -5.56 -9.79 -11.63
CA LEU A 49 -6.11 -10.11 -10.30
C LEU A 49 -7.10 -9.05 -9.82
N VAL A 50 -7.13 -7.88 -10.47
CA VAL A 50 -7.96 -6.73 -10.11
C VAL A 50 -8.42 -6.05 -11.40
N ASP A 51 -9.71 -5.75 -11.48
CA ASP A 51 -10.31 -5.07 -12.64
C ASP A 51 -10.01 -3.56 -12.64
N GLU A 52 -9.96 -2.93 -11.46
CA GLU A 52 -9.77 -1.50 -11.30
C GLU A 52 -8.80 -1.15 -10.15
N VAL A 53 -7.89 -0.21 -10.40
CA VAL A 53 -7.09 0.42 -9.34
C VAL A 53 -7.29 1.92 -9.40
N LYS A 54 -7.73 2.50 -8.28
CA LYS A 54 -7.83 3.94 -8.07
C LYS A 54 -6.66 4.41 -7.22
N LEU A 55 -5.87 5.33 -7.76
CA LEU A 55 -4.75 5.96 -7.07
C LEU A 55 -5.14 7.37 -6.64
N THR A 56 -4.73 7.76 -5.44
CA THR A 56 -4.92 9.13 -4.93
C THR A 56 -3.66 9.51 -4.16
N THR A 57 -3.16 10.71 -4.41
CA THR A 57 -1.98 11.26 -3.74
C THR A 57 -2.38 12.50 -2.96
N CYS A 58 -1.83 12.64 -1.75
CA CYS A 58 -2.05 13.78 -0.89
C CYS A 58 -0.73 14.16 -0.22
N LEU A 59 -0.57 15.45 0.09
CA LEU A 59 0.52 15.92 0.94
C LEU A 59 -0.03 16.04 2.35
N GLU A 60 0.53 15.27 3.27
CA GLU A 60 0.22 15.36 4.69
C GLU A 60 1.42 15.94 5.44
N HIS A 61 1.15 16.88 6.35
CA HIS A 61 2.17 17.48 7.19
C HIS A 61 2.26 16.67 8.50
N PHE A 62 3.35 15.93 8.66
CA PHE A 62 3.64 15.20 9.90
C PHE A 62 4.50 16.06 10.81
N LYS A 63 4.11 16.16 12.07
CA LYS A 63 4.93 16.80 13.09
C LYS A 63 6.01 15.80 13.48
N ASP A 64 7.24 16.10 13.10
CA ASP A 64 8.37 15.21 13.39
C ASP A 64 8.83 15.41 14.84
N GLU A 65 8.30 14.61 15.76
CA GLU A 65 8.75 14.59 17.15
C GLU A 65 10.05 13.79 17.27
N PHE A 66 11.12 14.25 16.62
CA PHE A 66 12.45 13.75 16.91
C PHE A 66 12.83 14.13 18.35
N ARG A 67 12.63 13.19 19.27
CA ARG A 67 13.18 13.28 20.62
C ARG A 67 14.68 13.06 20.53
N TYR A 68 15.43 14.15 20.38
CA TYR A 68 16.86 14.16 20.69
C TYR A 68 16.99 13.94 22.21
N GLY A 69 17.50 12.76 22.58
CA GLY A 69 17.92 12.41 23.93
C GLY A 69 19.42 12.23 23.98
#